data_AF-A0A804IBE1-F1
#
_entry.id   AF-A0A804IBE1-F1
#
_cell.length_a   1.000
_cell.length_b   1.000
_cell.length_c   1.000
_cell.angle_alpha   90.00
_cell.angle_beta   90.00
_cell.angle_gamma   90.00
#
_symmetry.space_group_name_H-M   'P 1'
#
loop_
_entity.id
_entity.type
_entity.pdbx_description
1 polymer ?
#
loop_
_entity_poly.entity_id
_entity_poly.type
_entity_poly.pdbx_seq_one_letter_code
_entity_poly.pdbx_strand_id
1 'polypeptide(L)'
;MATTTTLLLLLVEIISSAAASAHPGYPEPAECGGEAELLVVRREEYGGGRIVDITHAYREDMPGWELEEGLGRFLWLSKSMENGSSVAYFSEMKLPAHSGTHVDAPSHVFQRYFEAGFDVDTLDLDVLNGMLHILNPP
;
A
#
# COMPACT_ATOMS: atom_id res chain seq x y z
N MET A 1 -23.64 -14.55 34.50
CA MET A 1 -23.48 -15.21 33.19
C MET A 1 -23.41 -14.20 32.05
N ALA A 2 -24.34 -13.22 31.96
CA ALA A 2 -24.33 -12.19 30.91
C ALA A 2 -23.22 -11.11 31.05
N THR A 3 -22.88 -10.72 32.28
CA THR A 3 -21.87 -9.68 32.54
C THR A 3 -20.44 -10.12 32.18
N THR A 4 -20.13 -11.40 32.40
CA THR A 4 -18.83 -12.00 32.07
C THR A 4 -18.59 -12.16 30.58
N THR A 5 -19.63 -12.50 29.79
CA THR A 5 -19.53 -12.58 28.33
C THR A 5 -19.39 -11.20 27.69
N THR A 6 -20.09 -10.19 28.22
CA THR A 6 -19.99 -8.81 27.71
C THR A 6 -18.61 -8.21 27.96
N LEU A 7 -18.02 -8.48 29.14
CA LEU A 7 -16.66 -8.04 29.47
C LEU A 7 -15.59 -8.76 28.63
N LEU A 8 -15.80 -10.04 28.30
CA LEU A 8 -14.91 -10.82 27.44
C LEU A 8 -14.93 -10.30 25.98
N LEU A 9 -16.11 -9.94 25.46
CA LEU A 9 -16.25 -9.33 24.14
C LEU A 9 -15.56 -7.97 24.05
N LEU A 10 -15.72 -7.11 25.07
CA LEU A 10 -15.00 -5.84 25.16
C LEU A 10 -13.47 -6.03 25.24
N LEU A 11 -12.99 -7.05 25.96
CA LEU A 11 -11.54 -7.33 26.00
C LEU A 11 -10.99 -7.78 24.63
N VAL A 12 -11.75 -8.53 23.83
CA VAL A 12 -11.32 -8.98 22.49
C VAL A 12 -11.25 -7.79 21.51
N GLU A 13 -12.17 -6.83 21.60
CA GLU A 13 -12.11 -5.59 20.81
C GLU A 13 -10.90 -4.73 21.18
N ILE A 14 -10.59 -4.60 22.48
CA ILE A 14 -9.43 -3.82 22.95
C ILE A 14 -8.10 -4.44 22.51
N ILE A 15 -7.98 -5.77 22.50
CA ILE A 15 -6.75 -6.45 22.05
C ILE A 15 -6.53 -6.32 20.54
N SER A 16 -7.61 -6.18 19.74
CA SER A 16 -7.49 -5.99 18.28
C SER A 16 -7.02 -4.59 17.88
N SER A 17 -7.16 -3.60 18.76
CA SER A 17 -6.78 -2.21 18.49
C SER A 17 -5.28 -1.93 18.66
N ALA A 18 -4.50 -2.87 19.21
CA ALA A 18 -3.06 -2.68 19.49
C ALA A 18 -2.16 -3.36 18.44
N ALA A 19 -2.59 -3.40 17.18
CA ALA A 19 -1.67 -3.78 16.11
C ALA A 19 -0.66 -2.64 15.92
N ALA A 20 0.62 -2.91 16.18
CA ALA A 20 1.69 -1.99 15.83
C ALA A 20 1.58 -1.62 14.34
N SER A 21 1.65 -0.32 14.04
CA SER A 21 1.57 0.15 12.66
C SER A 21 2.67 -0.51 11.83
N ALA A 22 2.29 -1.10 10.70
CA ALA A 22 3.23 -1.78 9.81
C ALA A 22 4.10 -0.80 9.00
N HIS A 23 3.76 0.48 9.02
CA HIS A 23 4.51 1.56 8.41
C HIS A 23 4.43 2.79 9.32
N PRO A 24 5.50 3.59 9.48
CA PRO A 24 5.47 4.84 10.26
C PRO A 24 4.47 5.90 9.76
N GLY A 25 3.67 5.60 8.74
CA GLY A 25 2.83 6.55 8.03
C GLY A 25 3.62 7.28 6.95
N TYR A 26 2.91 7.85 5.98
CA TYR A 26 3.51 8.79 5.05
C TYR A 26 3.66 10.11 5.79
N PRO A 27 4.87 10.71 5.83
CA PRO A 27 5.05 11.97 6.54
C PRO A 27 4.21 13.06 5.86
N GLU A 28 3.38 13.74 6.64
CA GLU A 28 2.86 15.06 6.28
C GLU A 28 4.04 16.04 6.13
N PRO A 29 3.98 17.06 5.26
CA PRO A 29 5.08 18.00 5.11
C PRO A 29 5.37 18.70 6.46
N ALA A 30 6.49 18.34 7.08
CA ALA A 30 6.88 18.85 8.39
C ALA A 30 7.55 20.24 8.29
N GLU A 31 7.13 21.17 9.16
CA GLU A 31 7.88 22.38 9.45
C GLU A 31 9.19 22.02 10.19
N CYS A 32 10.31 22.58 9.72
CA CYS A 32 11.66 22.26 10.19
C CYS A 32 11.87 22.55 11.69
N GLY A 33 12.31 21.54 12.47
CA GLY A 33 12.99 21.80 13.74
C GLY A 33 13.17 20.59 14.68
N GLY A 34 14.39 20.00 14.70
CA GLY A 34 14.89 19.23 15.86
C GLY A 34 15.74 17.99 15.54
N GLU A 35 16.96 17.95 16.11
CA GLU A 35 18.00 16.88 16.06
C GLU A 35 18.34 16.40 14.62
N ALA A 36 19.39 15.60 14.43
CA ALA A 36 19.71 15.06 13.11
C ALA A 36 18.67 13.99 12.74
N GLU A 37 17.50 14.48 12.34
CA GLU A 37 16.34 13.71 11.93
C GLU A 37 16.75 12.74 10.81
N LEU A 38 16.49 11.45 11.01
CA LEU A 38 16.63 10.44 9.96
C LEU A 38 15.56 10.71 8.89
N LEU A 39 15.83 11.69 8.04
CA LEU A 39 14.93 12.15 7.00
C LEU A 39 15.03 11.21 5.80
N VAL A 40 13.88 10.75 5.33
CA VAL A 40 13.77 10.06 4.05
C VAL A 40 14.02 11.06 2.94
N VAL A 41 15.22 11.07 2.38
CA VAL A 41 15.54 11.85 1.18
C VAL A 41 15.04 11.09 -0.03
N ARG A 42 13.92 11.53 -0.63
CA ARG A 42 13.45 11.02 -1.92
C ARG A 42 14.34 11.56 -3.04
N ARG A 43 15.10 10.67 -3.69
CA ARG A 43 15.91 11.03 -4.86
C ARG A 43 15.05 10.95 -6.12
N GLU A 44 14.61 12.09 -6.59
CA GLU A 44 13.74 12.23 -7.77
C GLU A 44 14.54 12.52 -9.05
N GLU A 45 15.58 11.71 -9.35
CA GLU A 45 16.46 11.94 -10.51
C GLU A 45 16.85 10.63 -11.22
N TYR A 46 16.79 10.62 -12.55
CA TYR A 46 17.27 9.52 -13.39
C TYR A 46 17.82 10.05 -14.72
N GLY A 47 19.02 9.62 -15.12
CA GLY A 47 19.63 10.01 -16.41
C GLY A 47 19.87 11.52 -16.60
N GLY A 48 19.93 12.30 -15.51
CA GLY A 48 20.02 13.77 -15.55
C GLY A 48 18.67 14.49 -15.70
N GLY A 49 17.55 13.76 -15.74
CA GLY A 49 16.19 14.30 -15.70
C GLY A 49 15.56 14.19 -14.30
N ARG A 50 14.43 14.88 -14.13
CA ARG A 50 13.58 14.82 -12.93
C ARG A 50 12.64 13.61 -12.99
N ILE A 51 12.53 12.87 -11.90
CA ILE A 51 11.48 11.87 -11.67
C ILE A 51 10.29 12.57 -11.01
N VAL A 52 9.08 12.21 -11.41
CA VAL A 52 7.85 12.66 -10.74
C VAL A 52 7.11 11.43 -10.27
N ASP A 53 6.87 11.33 -8.97
CA ASP A 53 6.03 10.27 -8.41
C ASP A 53 4.56 10.52 -8.77
N ILE A 54 3.93 9.54 -9.40
CA ILE A 54 2.51 9.56 -9.80
C ILE A 54 1.68 8.56 -8.98
N THR A 55 2.27 7.96 -7.96
CA THR A 55 1.65 6.93 -7.13
C THR A 55 0.94 7.56 -5.93
N HIS A 56 -0.33 7.18 -5.74
CA HIS A 56 -1.02 7.48 -4.49
C HIS A 56 -0.55 6.52 -3.40
N ALA A 57 -0.28 7.08 -2.22
CA ALA A 57 -0.03 6.30 -1.01
C ALA A 57 -1.21 5.38 -0.67
N TYR A 58 -0.95 4.11 -0.39
CA TYR A 58 -1.97 3.20 0.12
C TYR A 58 -2.44 3.60 1.50
N ARG A 59 -3.76 3.69 1.68
CA ARG A 59 -4.42 4.00 2.95
C ARG A 59 -5.62 3.10 3.14
N GLU A 60 -5.95 2.80 4.40
CA GLU A 60 -7.10 1.93 4.71
C GLU A 60 -8.43 2.56 4.25
N ASP A 61 -8.53 3.89 4.30
CA ASP A 61 -9.71 4.66 3.89
C ASP A 61 -9.71 5.04 2.40
N MET A 62 -8.73 4.56 1.62
CA MET A 62 -8.68 4.96 0.21
C MET A 62 -9.82 4.32 -0.59
N PRO A 63 -10.38 5.04 -1.57
CA PRO A 63 -11.43 4.49 -2.43
C PRO A 63 -10.93 3.28 -3.20
N GLY A 64 -11.80 2.28 -3.36
CA GLY A 64 -11.59 1.15 -4.25
C GLY A 64 -12.78 0.94 -5.17
N TRP A 65 -12.56 0.25 -6.29
CA TRP A 65 -13.66 -0.10 -7.19
C TRP A 65 -14.65 -1.00 -6.45
N GLU A 66 -15.90 -0.56 -6.32
CA GLU A 66 -16.97 -1.25 -5.57
C GLU A 66 -16.66 -1.49 -4.07
N LEU A 67 -15.69 -0.74 -3.50
CA LEU A 67 -15.40 -0.76 -2.07
C LEU A 67 -15.92 0.53 -1.44
N GLU A 68 -17.18 0.52 -0.99
CA GLU A 68 -17.85 1.69 -0.40
C GLU A 68 -17.14 2.18 0.88
N GLU A 69 -16.61 1.25 1.69
CA GLU A 69 -15.88 1.55 2.93
C GLU A 69 -14.37 1.74 2.74
N GLY A 70 -13.86 1.68 1.51
CA GLY A 70 -12.43 1.71 1.19
C GLY A 70 -11.73 0.35 1.30
N LEU A 71 -10.40 0.35 1.30
CA LEU A 71 -9.60 -0.89 1.35
C LEU A 71 -9.69 -1.65 2.68
N GLY A 72 -10.00 -0.94 3.77
CA GLY A 72 -9.86 -1.46 5.13
C GLY A 72 -8.42 -1.82 5.47
N ARG A 73 -8.23 -2.65 6.50
CA ARG A 73 -6.90 -3.10 6.93
C ARG A 73 -6.25 -3.97 5.84
N PHE A 74 -5.27 -3.40 5.15
CA PHE A 74 -4.57 -4.08 4.06
C PHE A 74 -3.12 -4.46 4.40
N LEU A 75 -2.51 -3.87 5.43
CA LEU A 75 -1.12 -4.08 5.82
C LEU A 75 -1.02 -4.25 7.34
N TRP A 76 -0.24 -5.22 7.81
CA TRP A 76 0.00 -5.43 9.24
C TRP A 76 1.39 -5.98 9.52
N LEU A 77 1.88 -5.70 10.72
CA LEU A 77 3.16 -6.19 11.19
C LEU A 77 2.96 -7.60 11.77
N SER A 78 3.52 -8.62 11.14
CA SER A 78 3.46 -10.00 11.63
C SER A 78 4.52 -10.28 12.69
N LYS A 79 5.67 -9.61 12.63
CA LYS A 79 6.71 -9.62 13.68
C LYS A 79 7.42 -8.27 13.77
N SER A 80 7.78 -7.85 14.99
CA SER A 80 8.55 -6.63 15.23
C SER A 80 9.74 -6.91 16.12
N MET A 81 10.77 -6.07 16.05
CA MET A 81 11.91 -6.17 16.98
C MET A 81 11.51 -5.85 18.42
N GLU A 82 10.46 -5.05 18.60
CA GLU A 82 9.86 -4.76 19.89
C GLU A 82 9.12 -5.99 20.48
N ASN A 83 8.45 -6.77 19.61
CA ASN A 83 7.62 -7.92 19.99
C ASN A 83 8.33 -9.27 19.75
N GLY A 84 9.66 -9.30 19.83
CA GLY A 84 10.42 -10.55 19.94
C GLY A 84 11.08 -11.07 18.65
N SER A 85 11.04 -10.33 17.55
CA SER A 85 11.90 -10.64 16.40
C SER A 85 13.34 -10.26 16.69
N SER A 86 14.27 -11.21 16.62
CA SER A 86 15.69 -10.97 16.87
C SER A 86 16.46 -10.41 15.67
N VAL A 87 15.83 -10.31 14.49
CA VAL A 87 16.53 -10.03 13.22
C VAL A 87 15.95 -8.88 12.41
N ALA A 88 14.62 -8.70 12.37
CA ALA A 88 13.98 -7.71 11.50
C ALA A 88 12.51 -7.45 11.84
N TYR A 89 11.94 -6.40 11.26
CA TYR A 89 10.49 -6.18 11.18
C TYR A 89 9.94 -6.95 9.98
N PHE A 90 8.81 -7.63 10.15
CA PHE A 90 8.14 -8.40 9.10
C PHE A 90 6.71 -7.92 8.96
N SER A 91 6.30 -7.59 7.73
CA SER A 91 4.95 -7.14 7.40
C SER A 91 4.30 -8.11 6.43
N GLU A 92 2.99 -8.25 6.56
CA GLU A 92 2.11 -8.97 5.65
C GLU A 92 1.09 -7.98 5.08
N MET A 93 0.70 -8.20 3.83
CA MET A 93 -0.30 -7.39 3.17
C MET A 93 -1.26 -8.23 2.34
N LYS A 94 -2.48 -7.72 2.18
CA LYS A 94 -3.50 -8.29 1.30
C LYS A 94 -4.22 -7.14 0.59
N LEU A 95 -4.09 -7.10 -0.73
CA LEU A 95 -4.71 -6.10 -1.59
C LEU A 95 -5.42 -6.78 -2.77
N PRO A 96 -6.62 -6.31 -3.16
CA PRO A 96 -7.12 -6.55 -4.51
C PRO A 96 -6.11 -6.04 -5.56
N ALA A 97 -5.96 -6.75 -6.68
CA ALA A 97 -5.01 -6.38 -7.74
C ALA A 97 -5.26 -4.96 -8.31
N HIS A 98 -6.51 -4.50 -8.27
CA HIS A 98 -6.96 -3.19 -8.78
C HIS A 98 -7.10 -2.14 -7.66
N SER A 99 -6.15 -2.11 -6.72
CA SER A 99 -6.15 -1.16 -5.60
C SER A 99 -5.18 -0.01 -5.85
N GLY A 100 -5.64 1.23 -5.66
CA GLY A 100 -4.80 2.43 -5.79
C GLY A 100 -4.24 2.65 -7.20
N THR A 101 -3.06 3.26 -7.28
CA THR A 101 -2.33 3.36 -8.56
C THR A 101 -1.83 1.95 -8.95
N HIS A 102 -2.37 1.38 -10.02
CA HIS A 102 -2.12 -0.02 -10.44
C HIS A 102 -1.95 -0.14 -11.95
N VAL A 103 -1.67 -1.37 -12.42
CA VAL A 103 -1.51 -1.72 -13.83
C VAL A 103 -2.48 -2.84 -14.20
N ASP A 104 -3.20 -2.67 -15.30
CA ASP A 104 -4.11 -3.69 -15.84
C ASP A 104 -3.47 -4.44 -17.00
N ALA A 105 -3.46 -5.77 -16.92
CA ALA A 105 -3.10 -6.63 -18.04
C ALA A 105 -4.29 -6.85 -18.98
N PRO A 106 -4.07 -7.20 -20.27
CA PRO A 106 -5.16 -7.51 -21.20
C PRO A 106 -6.10 -8.61 -20.71
N SER A 107 -5.58 -9.58 -19.96
CA SER A 107 -6.35 -10.65 -19.31
C SER A 107 -7.42 -10.13 -18.35
N HIS A 108 -7.27 -8.92 -17.79
CA HIS A 108 -8.24 -8.30 -16.88
C HIS A 108 -9.64 -8.17 -17.51
N VAL A 109 -9.70 -7.89 -18.82
CA VAL A 109 -10.96 -7.56 -19.52
C VAL A 109 -11.37 -8.62 -20.54
N PHE A 110 -10.41 -9.33 -21.15
CA PHE A 110 -10.69 -10.19 -22.29
C PHE A 110 -10.43 -11.67 -21.99
N GLN A 111 -11.49 -12.47 -22.05
CA GLN A 111 -11.46 -13.92 -21.79
C GLN A 111 -10.34 -14.64 -22.55
N ARG A 112 -10.18 -14.39 -23.85
CA ARG A 112 -9.16 -15.07 -24.67
C ARG A 112 -7.73 -14.78 -24.21
N TYR A 113 -7.48 -13.59 -23.64
CA TYR A 113 -6.16 -13.21 -23.13
C TYR A 113 -5.94 -13.81 -21.74
N PHE A 114 -7.00 -13.88 -20.92
CA PHE A 114 -6.97 -14.59 -19.65
C PHE A 114 -6.66 -16.08 -19.83
N GLU A 115 -7.37 -16.76 -20.73
CA GLU A 115 -7.14 -18.20 -21.01
C GLU A 115 -5.76 -18.48 -21.60
N ALA A 116 -5.18 -17.52 -22.32
CA ALA A 116 -3.85 -17.64 -22.92
C ALA A 116 -2.73 -17.14 -21.99
N GLY A 117 -3.04 -16.68 -20.78
CA GLY A 117 -2.06 -16.27 -19.76
C GLY A 117 -1.37 -14.94 -20.05
N PHE A 118 -2.02 -13.99 -20.73
CA PHE A 118 -1.48 -12.65 -20.97
C PHE A 118 -1.62 -11.76 -19.73
N ASP A 119 -0.95 -12.17 -18.65
CA ASP A 119 -0.94 -11.53 -17.33
C ASP A 119 0.28 -10.62 -17.14
N VAL A 120 0.31 -9.84 -16.05
CA VAL A 120 1.36 -8.85 -15.77
C VAL A 120 2.76 -9.45 -15.69
N ASP A 121 2.89 -10.74 -15.31
CA ASP A 121 4.14 -11.48 -15.23
C ASP A 121 4.64 -12.00 -16.59
N THR A 122 3.85 -11.83 -17.65
CA THR A 122 4.23 -12.18 -19.04
C THR A 122 4.62 -10.97 -19.88
N LEU A 123 4.55 -9.77 -19.31
CA LEU A 123 4.84 -8.52 -20.03
C LEU A 123 6.35 -8.38 -20.32
N ASP A 124 6.67 -7.92 -21.53
CA ASP A 124 8.03 -7.46 -21.85
C ASP A 124 8.37 -6.19 -21.04
N LEU A 125 9.50 -6.20 -20.34
CA LEU A 125 9.92 -5.11 -19.47
C LEU A 125 10.14 -3.79 -20.23
N ASP A 126 10.44 -3.87 -21.52
CA ASP A 126 10.56 -2.67 -22.38
C ASP A 126 9.22 -1.92 -22.51
N VAL A 127 8.07 -2.59 -22.32
CA VAL A 127 6.74 -1.96 -22.34
C VAL A 127 6.53 -1.05 -21.12
N LEU A 128 7.23 -1.30 -20.01
CA LEU A 128 7.09 -0.51 -18.79
C LEU A 128 7.80 0.85 -18.86
N ASN A 129 8.58 1.11 -19.92
CA ASN A 129 9.32 2.35 -20.11
C ASN A 129 9.01 2.94 -21.50
N GLY A 130 8.41 4.13 -21.55
CA GLY A 130 8.03 4.73 -22.82
C GLY A 130 7.77 6.23 -22.73
N MET A 131 7.56 6.85 -23.90
CA MET A 131 7.14 8.24 -23.97
C MET A 131 5.66 8.37 -23.60
N LEU A 132 5.35 9.30 -22.69
CA LEU A 132 3.98 9.63 -22.28
C LEU A 132 3.60 11.00 -22.84
N HIS A 133 2.40 11.11 -23.40
CA HIS A 133 1.79 12.40 -23.75
C HIS A 133 0.67 12.71 -22.75
N ILE A 134 0.73 13.88 -22.13
CA ILE A 134 -0.32 14.36 -21.22
C ILE A 134 -1.29 15.22 -22.02
N LEU A 135 -2.55 14.78 -22.09
CA LEU A 135 -3.65 15.56 -22.65
C LEU A 135 -4.37 16.26 -21.51
N ASN A 136 -4.63 17.56 -21.66
CA ASN A 136 -5.37 18.35 -20.68
C ASN A 136 -6.78 18.64 -21.21
N PRO A 137 -7.79 17.80 -20.91
CA PRO A 137 -9.18 18.07 -21.28
C PRO A 137 -9.75 19.27 -20.50
N PRO A 138 -10.78 19.96 -21.05
CA PRO A 138 -11.41 21.12 -20.42
C PRO A 138 -12.18 20.79 -19.14
#